data_AF-A0A535RZB2-F1
#
_entry.id   AF-A0A535RZB2-F1
#
_cell.length_a   1.000
_cell.length_b   1.000
_cell.length_c   1.000
_cell.angle_alpha   90.00
_cell.angle_beta   90.00
_cell.angle_gamma   90.00
#
_symmetry.space_group_name_H-M   'P 1'
#
loop_
_entity.id
_entity.type
_entity.pdbx_description
1 polymer ?
#
loop_
_entity_poly.entity_id
_entity_poly.type
_entity_poly.pdbx_seq_one_letter_code
_entity_poly.pdbx_strand_id
1 'polypeptide(L)'
;MARKAAATRLAVIRMHEASGTARQSWTAAVRAAIAQARKEIEGNEVIGFEVVRFAGDTTGRSIRAYRATVRVAYRDRVLPPKRR
;
A
#
# COMPACT_ATOMS: atom_id res chain seq x y z
N MET A 1 -7.51 -34.53 -24.71
CA MET A 1 -7.50 -33.17 -24.14
C MET A 1 -6.93 -33.21 -22.74
N ALA A 2 -5.69 -32.75 -22.53
CA ALA A 2 -5.08 -32.72 -21.20
C ALA A 2 -5.38 -31.38 -20.52
N ARG A 3 -6.09 -31.41 -19.39
CA ARG A 3 -6.37 -30.23 -18.57
C ARG A 3 -5.04 -29.79 -17.95
N LYS A 4 -4.43 -28.74 -18.50
CA LYS A 4 -3.21 -28.13 -17.97
C LYS A 4 -3.56 -27.55 -16.60
N ALA A 5 -3.27 -28.28 -15.54
CA ALA A 5 -3.41 -27.79 -14.17
C ALA A 5 -2.49 -26.56 -14.04
N ALA A 6 -3.10 -25.38 -13.95
CA ALA A 6 -2.38 -24.16 -13.65
C ALA A 6 -1.79 -24.35 -12.25
N ALA A 7 -0.48 -24.60 -12.18
CA ALA A 7 0.23 -24.57 -10.92
C ALA A 7 -0.01 -23.19 -10.31
N THR A 8 -0.84 -23.12 -9.28
CA THR A 8 -1.00 -21.93 -8.45
C THR A 8 0.35 -21.67 -7.82
N ARG A 9 1.18 -20.84 -8.47
CA ARG A 9 2.42 -20.34 -7.88
C ARG A 9 2.00 -19.74 -6.54
N LEU A 10 2.55 -20.26 -5.44
CA LEU A 10 2.32 -19.72 -4.10
C LEU A 10 2.63 -18.22 -4.14
N ALA A 11 1.58 -17.39 -4.08
CA ALA A 11 1.72 -15.94 -4.12
C ALA A 11 1.92 -15.46 -2.69
N VAL A 12 3.14 -15.01 -2.38
CA VAL A 12 3.41 -14.38 -1.08
C VAL A 12 2.79 -12.99 -1.11
N ILE A 13 1.82 -12.76 -0.22
CA ILE A 13 1.23 -11.45 0.00
C ILE A 13 1.95 -10.79 1.17
N ARG A 14 2.41 -9.57 0.97
CA ARG A 14 3.00 -8.73 2.02
C ARG A 14 2.16 -7.48 2.25
N MET A 15 2.28 -6.93 3.44
CA MET A 15 1.66 -5.66 3.84
C MET A 15 2.77 -4.63 4.04
N HIS A 16 2.61 -3.47 3.42
CA HIS A 16 3.52 -2.33 3.58
C HIS A 16 2.78 -1.15 4.20
N GLU A 17 3.26 -0.64 5.32
CA GLU A 17 2.65 0.50 5.99
C GLU A 17 3.30 1.80 5.52
N ALA A 18 2.49 2.78 5.14
CA ALA A 18 2.95 4.10 4.75
C ALA A 18 2.00 5.18 5.25
N SER A 19 2.52 6.39 5.43
CA SER A 19 1.74 7.56 5.82
C SER A 19 1.76 8.64 4.76
N GLY A 20 0.69 9.41 4.68
CA GLY A 20 0.54 10.52 3.75
C GLY A 20 -0.19 11.68 4.39
N THR A 21 0.06 12.88 3.85
CA THR A 21 -0.49 14.13 4.37
C THR A 21 -1.11 14.97 3.25
N ALA A 22 -2.21 15.65 3.53
CA ALA A 22 -2.85 16.56 2.60
C ALA A 22 -3.51 17.73 3.33
N ARG A 23 -3.68 18.88 2.66
CA ARG A 23 -4.37 20.04 3.25
C ARG A 23 -5.87 20.05 2.96
N GLN A 24 -6.32 19.28 1.97
CA GLN A 24 -7.67 19.39 1.42
C GLN A 24 -8.65 18.42 2.10
N SER A 25 -8.27 17.16 2.32
CA SER A 25 -9.16 16.14 2.89
C SER A 25 -8.43 14.87 3.35
N TRP A 26 -9.12 14.04 4.14
CA TRP A 26 -8.69 12.68 4.46
C TRP A 26 -8.45 11.81 3.22
N THR A 27 -9.33 11.89 2.22
CA THR A 27 -9.19 11.13 0.98
C THR A 27 -7.92 11.52 0.23
N ALA A 28 -7.57 12.80 0.22
CA ALA A 28 -6.31 13.25 -0.37
C ALA A 28 -5.09 12.73 0.41
N ALA A 29 -5.16 12.69 1.75
CA ALA A 29 -4.11 12.11 2.58
C ALA A 29 -3.94 10.60 2.36
N VAL A 30 -5.04 9.86 2.20
CA VAL A 30 -5.02 8.43 1.85
C VAL A 30 -4.37 8.20 0.48
N ARG A 31 -4.75 8.99 -0.54
CA ARG A 31 -4.11 8.91 -1.86
C ARG A 31 -2.60 9.20 -1.78
N ALA A 32 -2.20 10.19 -1.00
CA ALA A 32 -0.80 10.49 -0.77
C ALA A 32 -0.06 9.32 -0.08
N ALA A 33 -0.68 8.67 0.91
CA ALA A 33 -0.10 7.52 1.61
C ALA A 33 0.06 6.31 0.67
N ILE A 34 -0.95 6.02 -0.15
CA ILE A 34 -0.90 4.95 -1.17
C ILE A 34 0.18 5.26 -2.22
N ALA A 35 0.28 6.51 -2.66
CA ALA A 35 1.31 6.92 -3.61
C ALA A 35 2.71 6.76 -3.01
N GLN A 36 2.89 7.07 -1.72
CA GLN A 36 4.16 6.86 -1.01
C GLN A 36 4.49 5.36 -0.93
N ALA A 37 3.54 4.53 -0.50
CA ALA A 37 3.72 3.09 -0.50
C ALA A 37 4.15 2.56 -1.87
N ARG A 38 3.47 2.96 -2.95
CA ARG A 38 3.79 2.51 -4.32
C ARG A 38 5.22 2.82 -4.76
N LYS A 39 5.82 3.90 -4.27
CA LYS A 39 7.24 4.22 -4.54
C LYS A 39 8.17 3.27 -3.79
N GLU A 40 7.82 2.90 -2.57
CA GLU A 40 8.67 2.06 -1.71
C GLU A 40 8.58 0.57 -2.08
N ILE A 41 7.43 0.11 -2.56
CA ILE A 41 7.22 -1.25 -3.07
C ILE A 41 7.20 -1.32 -4.60
N GLU A 42 7.98 -0.46 -5.26
CA GLU A 42 8.04 -0.37 -6.73
C GLU A 42 8.28 -1.74 -7.39
N GLY A 43 7.60 -1.98 -8.51
CA GLY A 43 7.68 -3.24 -9.23
C GLY A 43 6.82 -4.36 -8.66
N ASN A 44 6.17 -4.18 -7.51
CA ASN A 44 5.20 -5.14 -6.99
C ASN A 44 3.76 -4.80 -7.39
N GLU A 45 2.94 -5.82 -7.55
CA GLU A 45 1.52 -5.64 -7.86
C GLU A 45 0.75 -5.34 -6.57
N VAL A 46 0.22 -4.11 -6.46
CA VAL A 46 -0.68 -3.71 -5.38
C VAL A 46 -2.06 -4.32 -5.59
N ILE A 47 -2.58 -5.00 -4.58
CA ILE A 47 -3.87 -5.71 -4.64
C ILE A 47 -4.97 -5.08 -3.79
N GLY A 48 -4.62 -4.24 -2.82
CA GLY A 48 -5.57 -3.60 -1.94
C GLY A 48 -4.90 -2.73 -0.89
N PHE A 49 -5.71 -2.01 -0.11
CA PHE A 49 -5.23 -1.25 1.03
C PHE A 49 -6.29 -1.18 2.13
N GLU A 50 -5.83 -0.99 3.35
CA GLU A 50 -6.66 -0.63 4.49
C GLU A 50 -6.16 0.68 5.10
N VAL A 51 -7.07 1.50 5.61
CA VAL A 51 -6.70 2.67 6.40
C VAL A 51 -6.56 2.24 7.85
N VAL A 52 -5.36 2.43 8.41
CA VAL A 52 -5.04 2.07 9.80
C VAL A 52 -5.37 3.20 10.76
N ARG A 53 -5.13 4.44 10.32
CA ARG A 53 -5.30 5.62 11.18
C ARG A 53 -5.60 6.87 10.36
N PHE A 54 -6.51 7.68 10.89
CA PHE A 54 -6.65 9.10 10.54
C PHE A 54 -6.14 9.97 11.69
N ALA A 55 -5.38 11.02 11.38
CA ALA A 55 -4.86 11.98 12.35
C ALA A 55 -4.73 13.38 11.74
N GLY A 56 -5.08 14.43 12.49
CA GLY A 56 -5.05 15.80 12.00
C GLY A 56 -3.99 16.64 12.69
N ASP A 57 -3.52 17.71 12.04
CA ASP A 57 -2.95 18.87 12.72
C ASP A 57 -4.02 19.95 12.79
N THR A 58 -4.18 20.59 13.95
CA THR A 58 -5.11 21.71 14.13
C THR A 58 -4.35 23.02 14.36
N THR A 59 -4.99 24.12 13.97
CA THR A 59 -4.56 25.48 14.33
C THR A 59 -5.77 26.26 14.79
N GLY A 60 -5.86 26.52 16.10
CA GLY A 60 -7.03 27.17 16.69
C GLY A 60 -8.30 26.37 16.42
N ARG A 61 -9.20 26.92 15.60
CA ARG A 61 -10.52 26.34 15.29
C ARG A 61 -10.58 25.55 13.97
N SER A 62 -9.46 25.40 13.26
CA SER A 62 -9.43 24.72 11.95
C SER A 62 -8.43 23.56 11.91
N ILE A 63 -8.68 22.62 10.99
CA ILE A 63 -7.72 21.58 10.62
C ILE A 63 -6.73 22.18 9.61
N ARG A 64 -5.43 22.14 9.94
CA ARG A 64 -4.33 22.60 9.08
C ARG A 64 -3.87 21.53 8.09
N ALA A 65 -3.86 20.28 8.53
CA ALA A 65 -3.45 19.15 7.71
C ALA A 65 -4.17 17.87 8.13
N TYR A 66 -4.53 17.08 7.13
CA TYR A 66 -5.06 15.73 7.25
C TYR A 66 -3.91 14.74 7.05
N ARG A 67 -3.81 13.73 7.89
CA ARG A 67 -2.82 12.65 7.81
C ARG A 67 -3.49 11.29 7.84
N ALA A 68 -3.11 10.40 6.93
CA ALA A 68 -3.60 9.03 6.90
C ALA A 68 -2.42 8.07 6.93
N THR A 69 -2.54 7.02 7.73
CA THR A 69 -1.65 5.85 7.69
C THR A 69 -2.42 4.70 7.08
N VAL A 70 -1.85 4.07 6.07
CA VAL A 70 -2.45 2.95 5.33
C VAL A 70 -1.52 1.75 5.36
N ARG A 71 -2.08 0.54 5.28
CA ARG A 71 -1.34 -0.65 4.89
C ARG A 71 -1.75 -1.06 3.50
N VAL A 72 -0.77 -1.29 2.63
CA VAL A 72 -0.95 -1.68 1.24
C VAL A 72 -0.55 -3.13 1.09
N ALA A 73 -1.48 -3.94 0.63
CA ALA A 73 -1.25 -5.33 0.31
C ALA A 73 -0.65 -5.44 -1.10
N TYR A 74 0.40 -6.24 -1.28
CA TYR A 74 1.02 -6.46 -2.58
C TYR A 74 1.54 -7.90 -2.76
N ARG A 75 1.61 -8.35 -4.02
CA ARG A 75 2.24 -9.63 -4.39
C ARG A 75 3.74 -9.45 -4.48
N ASP A 76 4.46 -10.18 -3.63
CA ASP A 76 5.91 -10.22 -3.64
C ASP A 76 6.40 -11.06 -4.82
N ARG A 77 7.24 -10.46 -5.67
CA ARG A 77 7.91 -11.19 -6.75
C ARG A 77 9.07 -11.97 -6.16
N VAL A 78 8.79 -13.12 -5.56
CA VAL A 78 9.84 -14.06 -5.12
C VAL A 78 10.61 -14.51 -6.36
N LEU A 79 11.78 -13.90 -6.60
CA LEU A 79 12.74 -14.43 -7.55
C LEU A 79 13.24 -15.78 -7.00
N PRO A 80 13.22 -16.87 -7.78
CA PRO A 80 13.73 -18.14 -7.31
C PRO A 80 15.21 -17.98 -6.91
N PRO A 81 15.67 -18.61 -5.82
CA PRO A 81 17.06 -18.51 -5.40
C PRO A 81 17.97 -18.96 -6.55
N LYS A 82 19.03 -18.18 -6.82
CA LYS A 82 20.07 -18.57 -7.79
C LYS A 82 20.63 -19.92 -7.33
N ARG A 83 20.46 -20.96 -8.16
CA ARG A 83 21.18 -22.22 -7.99
C ARG A 83 22.68 -21.90 -8.06
N ARG A 84 23.40 -22.23 -6.99
CA ARG A 84 24.86 -22.28 -6.99
C ARG A 84 25.32 -23.53 -7.72
#